data_AF-S7NSV1-F1
#
_entry.id   AF-S7NSV1-F1
#
_cell.length_a   1.000
_cell.length_b   1.000
_cell.length_c   1.000
_cell.angle_alpha   90.00
_cell.angle_beta   90.00
_cell.angle_gamma   90.00
#
_symmetry.space_group_name_H-M   'P 1'
#
loop_
_entity.id
_entity.type
_entity.pdbx_description
1 polymer ?
#
loop_
_entity_poly.entity_id
_entity_poly.type
_entity_poly.pdbx_seq_one_letter_code
_entity_poly.pdbx_strand_id
1 'polypeptide(L)' 'MELITILEKTVSQDGLELEEAQEFLEGGAMENLSTFLVELSRVLANPGNSHVARVAGLQIKNSLTSKDPDIKAQYQQR' A
#
# COMPACT_ATOMS: atom_id res chain seq x y z
N MET A 1 -12.10 4.60 8.49
CA MET A 1 -10.77 4.22 9.00
C MET A 1 -9.76 5.07 8.27
N GLU A 2 -8.79 5.67 8.96
CA GLU A 2 -7.70 6.40 8.30
C GLU A 2 -6.69 5.42 7.69
N LEU A 3 -6.17 5.74 6.50
CA LEU A 3 -5.17 4.95 5.77
C LEU A 3 -3.96 4.59 6.64
N ILE A 4 -3.57 5.49 7.55
CA ILE A 4 -2.47 5.31 8.49
C ILE A 4 -2.73 4.11 9.41
N THR A 5 -3.94 4.01 9.99
CA THR A 5 -4.32 2.89 10.87
C THR A 5 -4.30 1.55 10.14
N ILE A 6 -4.73 1.52 8.87
CA ILE A 6 -4.67 0.30 8.05
C ILE A 6 -3.22 -0.11 7.80
N LEU A 7 -2.35 0.85 7.45
CA LEU A 7 -0.93 0.58 7.24
C LEU A 7 -0.24 0.09 8.52
N GLU A 8 -0.61 0.60 9.70
CA GLU A 8 -0.13 0.08 11.00
C GLU A 8 -0.57 -1.36 11.26
N LYS A 9 -1.78 -1.74 10.85
CA LYS A 9 -2.26 -3.12 10.99
C LYS A 9 -1.50 -4.13 10.12
N THR A 10 -0.90 -3.70 9.02
CA THR A 10 -0.11 -4.61 8.15
C THR A 10 1.16 -5.16 8.82
N VAL A 11 1.58 -4.59 9.95
CA VAL A 11 2.69 -5.10 10.77
C VAL A 11 2.22 -5.84 12.02
N SER A 12 0.91 -6.00 12.21
CA SER A 12 0.33 -6.74 13.32
C SER A 12 0.74 -8.22 13.25
N GLN A 13 0.88 -8.85 14.41
CA GLN A 13 1.09 -10.29 14.51
C GLN A 13 -0.23 -11.06 14.41
N ASP A 14 -1.36 -10.36 14.46
CA ASP A 14 -2.69 -10.94 14.26
C ASP A 14 -2.94 -11.14 12.75
N GLY A 15 -3.10 -12.40 12.35
CA GLY A 15 -3.32 -12.76 10.95
C GLY A 15 -4.62 -12.19 10.39
N LEU A 16 -5.66 -12.04 11.21
CA LEU A 16 -6.96 -11.55 10.78
C LEU A 16 -6.90 -10.03 10.54
N GLU A 17 -6.22 -9.29 11.41
CA GLU A 17 -5.98 -7.85 11.18
C GLU A 17 -5.09 -7.59 9.96
N LEU A 18 -4.11 -8.47 9.72
CA LEU A 18 -3.21 -8.37 8.58
C LEU A 18 -3.94 -8.65 7.26
N GLU A 19 -4.81 -9.66 7.23
CA GLU A 19 -5.63 -10.01 6.07
C GLU A 19 -6.64 -8.89 5.76
N GLU A 20 -7.38 -8.40 6.75
CA GLU A 20 -8.30 -7.26 6.58
C GLU A 20 -7.57 -6.01 6.07
N ALA A 21 -6.37 -5.74 6.56
CA ALA A 21 -5.58 -4.61 6.12
C ALA A 21 -5.10 -4.79 4.66
N GLN A 22 -4.73 -6.01 4.26
CA GLN A 22 -4.36 -6.30 2.87
C GLN A 22 -5.55 -6.16 1.93
N GLU A 23 -6.70 -6.73 2.25
CA GLU A 23 -7.91 -6.62 1.43
C GLU A 23 -8.33 -5.17 1.23
N PHE A 24 -8.23 -4.33 2.27
CA PHE A 24 -8.53 -2.90 2.16
C PHE A 24 -7.57 -2.18 1.20
N LEU A 25 -6.26 -2.49 1.27
CA LEU A 25 -5.25 -1.88 0.41
C LEU A 25 -5.41 -2.33 -1.05
N GLU A 26 -5.72 -3.61 -1.27
CA GLU A 26 -6.01 -4.13 -2.61
C GLU A 26 -7.28 -3.52 -3.21
N GLY A 27 -8.35 -3.41 -2.42
CA GLY A 27 -9.59 -2.73 -2.83
C GLY A 27 -9.35 -1.28 -3.25
N GLY A 28 -8.58 -0.52 -2.46
CA GLY A 28 -8.22 0.86 -2.78
C GLY A 28 -7.38 1.00 -4.06
N ALA A 29 -6.45 0.07 -4.30
CA ALA A 29 -5.65 0.03 -5.52
C ALA A 29 -6.49 -0.34 -6.76
N MET A 30 -7.50 -1.19 -6.61
CA MET A 30 -8.41 -1.59 -7.69
C MET A 30 -9.43 -0.49 -8.03
N GLU A 31 -9.93 0.24 -7.03
CA GLU A 31 -10.92 1.30 -7.23
C GLU A 31 -10.31 2.52 -7.93
N ASN A 32 -9.19 3.04 -7.40
CA ASN A 32 -8.52 4.19 -7.99
C ASN A 32 -7.03 4.24 -7.62
N LEU A 33 -6.22 3.59 -8.44
CA LEU A 33 -4.77 3.51 -8.27
C LEU A 33 -4.11 4.89 -8.14
N SER A 34 -4.52 5.88 -8.95
CA SER A 34 -3.94 7.22 -8.94
C SER A 34 -4.13 7.93 -7.59
N THR A 35 -5.36 7.93 -7.08
CA THR A 35 -5.68 8.52 -5.78
C THR A 35 -4.99 7.76 -4.65
N PHE A 36 -4.97 6.42 -4.72
CA PHE A 36 -4.32 5.57 -3.75
C PHE A 36 -2.81 5.86 -3.64
N LEU A 37 -2.10 5.98 -4.76
CA LEU A 37 -0.69 6.33 -4.79
C LEU A 37 -0.41 7.74 -4.26
N VAL A 38 -1.29 8.71 -4.52
CA VAL A 38 -1.18 10.07 -3.96
C VAL A 38 -1.28 10.01 -2.43
N GLU A 39 -2.26 9.31 -1.88
CA GLU A 39 -2.43 9.19 -0.43
C GLU A 39 -1.25 8.46 0.23
N LEU A 40 -0.77 7.36 -0.36
CA LEU A 40 0.44 6.68 0.11
C LEU A 40 1.68 7.59 0.07
N SER A 41 1.83 8.41 -0.98
CA SER A 41 2.96 9.33 -1.10
C SER A 41 2.92 10.45 -0.06
N ARG A 42 1.72 10.94 0.32
CA ARG A 42 1.52 11.92 1.40
C ARG A 42 1.90 11.33 2.75
N VAL A 43 1.51 10.08 3.01
CA VAL A 43 1.88 9.36 4.24
C VAL A 43 3.40 9.12 4.30
N LEU A 44 4.02 8.73 3.19
CA LEU A 44 5.47 8.52 3.08
C LEU A 44 6.27 9.82 3.25
N ALA A 45 5.79 10.93 2.70
CA ALA A 45 6.46 12.23 2.75
C ALA A 45 6.38 12.90 4.14
N ASN A 46 5.45 12.48 4.99
CA ASN A 46 5.27 13.06 6.32
C ASN A 46 6.31 12.49 7.32
N PRO A 47 7.25 13.31 7.82
CA PRO A 47 8.29 12.85 8.75
C PRO A 47 7.74 12.35 10.09
N GLY A 48 6.52 12.74 10.48
CA GLY A 48 5.86 12.28 11.70
C GLY A 48 5.46 10.80 11.68
N ASN A 49 5.39 10.19 10.50
CA ASN A 49 4.84 8.84 10.29
C ASN A 49 5.92 7.75 10.18
N SER A 50 6.95 7.77 11.02
CA SER A 50 8.19 6.98 10.79
C SER A 50 8.02 5.48 10.52
N HIS A 51 7.07 4.81 11.20
CA HIS A 51 6.81 3.38 11.01
C HIS A 51 5.94 3.15 9.77
N VAL A 52 4.87 3.93 9.65
CA VAL A 52 3.89 3.86 8.56
C VAL A 52 4.49 4.25 7.21
N ALA A 53 5.44 5.18 7.19
CA ALA A 53 6.17 5.60 6.00
C ALA A 53 6.89 4.42 5.33
N ARG A 54 7.45 3.48 6.11
CA ARG A 54 8.11 2.28 5.56
C ARG A 54 7.11 1.37 4.86
N VAL A 55 5.95 1.16 5.48
CA VAL A 55 4.86 0.35 4.93
C VAL A 55 4.28 1.01 3.67
N ALA A 56 4.01 2.31 3.71
CA ALA A 56 3.52 3.07 2.57
C ALA A 56 4.49 2.98 1.37
N GLY A 57 5.80 3.12 1.64
CA GLY A 57 6.84 2.92 0.62
C GLY A 57 6.86 1.51 0.03
N LEU A 58 6.61 0.48 0.85
CA LEU A 58 6.50 -0.90 0.38
C LEU A 58 5.28 -1.09 -0.54
N GLN A 59 4.12 -0.52 -0.19
CA GLN A 59 2.91 -0.59 -0.99
C GLN A 59 3.10 0.11 -2.34
N ILE A 60 3.66 1.32 -2.34
CA ILE A 60 4.00 2.04 -3.58
C ILE A 60 4.92 1.19 -4.47
N LYS A 61 5.96 0.58 -3.88
CA LYS A 61 6.88 -0.29 -4.64
C LYS A 61 6.13 -1.47 -5.27
N ASN A 62 5.27 -2.14 -4.51
CA ASN A 62 4.52 -3.31 -4.98
C ASN A 62 3.50 -2.94 -6.07
N SER A 63 2.93 -1.72 -6.04
CA SER A 63 2.05 -1.23 -7.09
C SER A 63 2.78 -0.88 -8.40
N LEU A 64 4.08 -0.57 -8.34
CA LEU A 64 4.86 -0.13 -9.50
C LEU A 64 5.70 -1.24 -10.13
N THR A 65 6.10 -2.25 -9.36
CA THR A 65 6.89 -3.37 -9.87
C THR A 65 6.55 -4.67 -9.17
N SER A 66 6.56 -5.75 -9.95
CA SER A 66 6.52 -7.12 -9.44
C SER A 66 7.84 -7.84 -9.77
N LYS A 67 8.11 -8.93 -9.04
CA LYS A 67 9.17 -9.88 -9.43
C LYS A 67 8.75 -10.73 -10.63
N ASP A 68 7.45 -10.88 -10.82
CA ASP A 68 6.88 -11.57 -11.96
C ASP A 68 6.96 -10.67 -13.21
N PRO A 69 7.62 -11.12 -14.30
CA PRO A 69 7.75 -10.35 -15.54
C PRO A 69 6.41 -9.99 -16.17
N ASP A 70 5.42 -10.88 -16.11
CA ASP A 70 4.11 -10.68 -16.73
C ASP A 70 3.31 -9.63 -15.96
N ILE A 71 3.32 -9.72 -14.63
CA ILE A 71 2.68 -8.72 -13.76
C ILE A 71 3.38 -7.36 -13.89
N LYS A 72 4.71 -7.35 -13.99
CA LYS A 72 5.47 -6.12 -14.19
C LYS A 72 5.10 -5.43 -15.51
N ALA A 73 4.95 -6.19 -16.59
CA ALA A 73 4.52 -5.64 -17.87
C ALA A 73 3.10 -5.03 -17.78
N GLN A 74 2.18 -5.69 -17.07
CA GLN A 74 0.83 -5.15 -16.82
C GLN A 74 0.87 -3.85 -16.03
N TYR A 75 1.69 -3.73 -14.99
CA TYR A 75 1.78 -2.48 -14.21
C TYR A 75 2.35 -1.31 -15.02
N GLN A 76 3.22 -1.57 -15.99
CA GLN A 76 3.76 -0.53 -16.87
C GLN A 76 2.77 -0.05 -17.95
N GLN A 77 1.74 -0.85 -18.23
CA GLN A 77 0.70 -0.52 -19.22
C GLN A 77 -0.53 0.16 -18.60
N ARG A 78 -0.61 0.24 -17.27
CA ARG A 78 -1.72 0.85 -16.52
C ARG A 78 -1.60 2.36 -16.41
#